data_AF-A0A640T8D7-F1
#
_entry.id   AF-A0A640T8D7-F1
#
_cell.length_a   1.000
_cell.length_b   1.000
_cell.length_c   1.000
_cell.angle_alpha   90.00
_cell.angle_beta   90.00
_cell.angle_gamma   90.00
#
_symmetry.space_group_name_H-M   'P 1'
#
loop_
_entity.id
_entity.type
_entity.pdbx_description
1 polymer ?
#
loop_
_entity_poly.entity_id
_entity_poly.type
_entity_poly.pdbx_seq_one_letter_code
_entity_poly.pdbx_strand_id
1 'polypeptide(L)' 'MAGRPATGQTPPISFRPPVALREELDELAKALGRDRSDVLIEAVHDWVKKRRRERATVATPEGSRPPHGESGNPPK' A
#
# COMPACT_ATOMS: atom_id res chain seq x y z
N MET A 1 -8.38 -35.64 -4.13
CA MET A 1 -8.78 -34.35 -3.51
C MET A 1 -7.50 -33.59 -3.17
N ALA A 2 -7.33 -32.36 -3.66
CA ALA A 2 -6.15 -31.56 -3.31
C ALA A 2 -6.35 -30.93 -1.93
N GLY A 3 -5.67 -31.48 -0.91
CA GLY A 3 -5.71 -30.92 0.44
C GLY A 3 -5.08 -29.53 0.46
N ARG A 4 -5.88 -28.48 0.68
CA ARG A 4 -5.33 -27.18 1.09
C ARG A 4 -4.59 -27.39 2.41
N PRO A 5 -3.34 -26.91 2.57
CA PRO A 5 -2.68 -26.92 3.87
C PRO A 5 -3.55 -26.16 4.88
N ALA A 6 -3.66 -26.71 6.09
CA ALA A 6 -4.76 -26.44 7.02
C ALA A 6 -4.77 -25.02 7.64
N THR A 7 -3.79 -24.18 7.32
CA THR A 7 -3.70 -22.80 7.79
C THR A 7 -3.24 -21.87 6.66
N GLY A 8 -4.06 -20.88 6.30
CA GLY A 8 -3.67 -19.77 5.42
C GLY A 8 -2.78 -18.74 6.13
N GLN A 9 -1.85 -19.21 6.96
CA GLN A 9 -0.98 -18.36 7.78
C GLN A 9 0.28 -18.00 7.00
N THR A 10 0.50 -16.71 6.81
CA THR A 10 1.75 -16.16 6.29
C THR A 10 2.90 -16.59 7.22
N PRO A 11 4.05 -17.10 6.70
CA PRO A 11 5.17 -17.48 7.54
C PRO A 11 5.71 -16.25 8.31
N PRO A 12 6.13 -16.41 9.58
CA PRO A 12 6.63 -15.31 10.38
C PRO A 12 7.96 -14.78 9.83
N ILE A 13 8.06 -13.47 9.70
CA ILE A 13 9.29 -12.77 9.28
C ILE A 13 9.89 -12.08 10.50
N SER A 14 11.17 -12.33 10.78
CA SER A 14 11.89 -11.68 11.86
C SER A 14 12.52 -10.36 11.39
N PHE A 15 12.12 -9.25 12.00
CA PHE A 15 12.77 -7.95 11.84
C PHE A 15 13.42 -7.53 13.16
N ARG A 16 14.56 -6.83 13.08
CA ARG A 16 15.33 -6.33 14.23
C ARG A 16 15.41 -4.80 14.17
N PRO A 17 14.35 -4.07 14.57
CA PRO A 17 14.41 -2.63 14.70
C PRO A 17 15.40 -2.21 15.80
N PRO A 18 15.94 -0.98 15.76
CA PRO A 18 16.59 -0.36 16.90
C PRO A 18 15.69 -0.41 18.16
N VAL A 19 16.30 -0.61 19.34
CA VAL A 19 15.56 -0.89 20.58
C VAL A 19 14.60 0.26 20.93
N ALA A 20 15.08 1.52 20.94
CA ALA A 20 14.27 2.70 21.23
C ALA A 20 13.01 2.80 20.33
N LEU A 21 13.18 2.66 19.01
CA LEU A 21 12.07 2.67 18.05
C LEU A 21 11.06 1.55 18.31
N ARG A 22 11.52 0.38 18.78
CA ARG A 22 10.64 -0.72 19.17
C ARG A 22 9.88 -0.40 20.45
N GLU A 23 10.51 0.25 21.42
CA GLU A 23 9.91 0.60 22.70
C GLU A 23 8.85 1.70 22.53
N GLU A 24 9.16 2.77 21.80
CA GLU A 24 8.19 3.81 21.41
C GLU A 24 6.96 3.22 20.71
N LEU A 25 7.17 2.26 19.79
CA LEU A 25 6.09 1.55 19.10
C LEU A 25 5.30 0.62 20.04
N ASP A 26 5.99 -0.14 20.91
CA ASP A 26 5.37 -1.01 21.91
C ASP A 26 4.49 -0.17 22.87
N GLU A 27 4.88 1.06 23.21
CA GLU A 27 4.11 1.99 24.05
C GLU A 27 2.89 2.58 23.31
N LEU A 28 3.08 3.09 22.09
CA LEU A 28 1.97 3.63 21.29
C LEU A 28 0.91 2.57 20.96
N ALA A 29 1.33 1.33 20.65
CA ALA A 29 0.41 0.22 20.39
C ALA A 29 -0.41 -0.14 21.64
N LYS A 30 0.23 -0.19 22.83
CA LYS A 30 -0.46 -0.40 24.12
C LYS A 30 -1.46 0.71 24.43
N ALA A 31 -1.09 1.97 24.23
CA ALA A 31 -1.97 3.12 24.46
C ALA A 31 -3.22 3.09 23.56
N LEU A 32 -3.09 2.52 22.35
CA LEU A 32 -4.19 2.32 21.41
C LEU A 32 -4.93 0.98 21.59
N GLY A 33 -4.51 0.12 22.51
CA GLY A 33 -5.08 -1.21 22.73
C GLY A 33 -4.93 -2.17 21.53
N ARG A 34 -3.89 -1.99 20.69
CA ARG A 34 -3.67 -2.77 19.46
C ARG A 34 -2.45 -3.68 19.57
N ASP A 35 -2.41 -4.75 18.76
CA ASP A 35 -1.18 -5.51 18.59
C ASP A 35 -0.14 -4.72 17.77
N ARG A 36 1.13 -4.90 18.13
CA ARG A 36 2.26 -4.27 17.42
C ARG A 36 2.34 -4.69 15.96
N SER A 37 2.07 -5.96 15.66
CA SER A 37 2.20 -6.53 14.32
C SER A 37 1.18 -5.89 13.39
N ASP A 38 -0.05 -5.68 13.86
CA ASP A 38 -1.10 -4.98 13.12
C ASP A 38 -0.69 -3.53 12.81
N VAL A 39 -0.18 -2.79 13.81
CA VAL A 39 0.29 -1.41 13.63
C VAL A 39 1.46 -1.33 12.63
N LEU A 40 2.39 -2.29 12.67
CA LEU A 40 3.48 -2.40 11.69
C LEU A 40 2.96 -2.69 10.27
N ILE A 41 2.02 -3.63 10.13
CA ILE A 41 1.42 -4.00 8.85
C ILE A 41 0.66 -2.82 8.24
N GLU A 42 -0.11 -2.09 9.05
CA GLU A 42 -0.83 -0.87 8.66
C GLU A 42 0.14 0.22 8.17
N ALA A 43 1.18 0.53 8.95
CA ALA A 43 2.19 1.54 8.60
C ALA A 43 2.96 1.18 7.31
N VAL A 44 3.31 -0.10 7.11
CA VAL A 44 3.95 -0.58 5.87
C VAL A 44 2.99 -0.47 4.69
N HIS A 45 1.72 -0.82 4.85
CA HIS A 45 0.72 -0.66 3.80
C HIS A 45 0.57 0.80 3.36
N ASP A 46 0.50 1.73 4.30
CA ASP A 46 0.32 3.15 3.99
C ASP A 46 1.56 3.78 3.36
N TRP A 47 2.76 3.38 3.80
CA TRP A 47 4.00 3.76 3.12
C TRP A 47 4.04 3.25 1.68
N VAL A 48 3.68 1.98 1.43
CA VAL A 48 3.64 1.39 0.08
C VAL A 48 2.57 2.08 -0.80
N LYS A 49 1.36 2.34 -0.27
CA LYS A 49 0.30 3.08 -0.98
C LYS A 49 0.78 4.49 -1.36
N LYS A 50 1.39 5.21 -0.41
CA LYS A 50 1.95 6.56 -0.63
C LYS A 50 3.01 6.55 -1.73
N ARG A 51 4.00 5.64 -1.66
CA ARG A 51 5.05 5.51 -2.69
C ARG A 51 4.51 5.12 -4.06
N ARG A 52 3.48 4.28 -4.13
CA ARG A 52 2.81 3.95 -5.40
C ARG A 52 2.07 5.15 -5.99
N ARG A 53 1.37 5.93 -5.16
CA ARG A 53 0.71 7.18 -5.58
C ARG A 53 1.72 8.19 -6.12
N GLU A 54 2.80 8.45 -5.37
CA GLU A 54 3.89 9.36 -5.78
C GLU A 54 4.48 8.95 -7.16
N ARG A 55 4.78 7.66 -7.34
CA ARG A 55 5.28 7.14 -8.62
C ARG A 55 4.27 7.24 -9.75
N ALA A 56 2.98 7.04 -9.50
CA ALA A 56 1.93 7.19 -10.52
C ALA A 56 1.86 8.64 -11.03
N THR A 57 2.00 9.64 -10.14
CA THR A 57 2.08 11.06 -10.54
C THR A 57 3.32 11.41 -11.36
N VAL A 58 4.46 10.74 -11.12
CA VAL A 58 5.71 10.93 -11.91
C VAL A 58 5.66 10.18 -13.24
N ALA A 59 4.88 9.09 -13.32
CA ALA A 59 4.72 8.25 -14.50
C ALA A 59 3.63 8.74 -15.48
N THR A 60 3.25 10.02 -15.41
CA THR A 60 2.42 10.66 -16.44
C THR A 60 3.31 11.45 -17.41
N PRO A 61 3.81 10.85 -18.50
CA PRO A 61 4.18 11.65 -19.65
C PRO A 61 2.90 12.28 -20.21
N GLU A 62 2.85 13.61 -20.19
CA GLU A 62 1.89 14.39 -20.96
C GLU A 62 2.13 14.11 -22.44
N GLY A 63 1.45 13.10 -23.02
CA GLY A 63 1.85 12.62 -24.33
C GLY A 63 1.15 11.37 -24.89
N SER A 64 -0.13 11.13 -24.57
CA SER A 64 -1.02 10.24 -25.36
C SER A 64 -2.50 10.42 -24.98
N ARG A 65 -3.03 11.62 -25.21
CA ARG A 65 -4.46 11.79 -25.44
C ARG A 65 -4.63 12.05 -26.94
N PRO A 66 -5.22 11.13 -27.73
CA PRO A 66 -5.56 11.47 -29.11
C PRO A 66 -6.53 12.66 -29.09
N PRO A 67 -6.39 13.64 -29.99
CA PRO A 67 -7.29 14.78 -30.03
C PRO A 67 -8.66 14.30 -30.47
N HIS A 68 -9.60 14.17 -29.53
CA HIS A 68 -11.01 14.04 -29.86
C HIS A 68 -11.47 15.43 -30.32
N GLY A 69 -11.24 15.71 -31.60
CA GLY A 69 -11.67 16.93 -32.25
C GLY A 69 -13.19 16.99 -32.26
N GLU A 70 -13.75 17.90 -31.47
CA GLU A 70 -15.13 18.33 -31.59
C GLU A 70 -15.22 19.28 -32.80
N SER A 71 -15.91 18.87 -33.88
CA SER A 71 -16.42 19.79 -34.89
C SER A 71 -17.43 19.10 -35.83
N GLY A 72 -18.60 19.72 -36.02
CA GLY A 72 -19.36 19.64 -37.27
C GLY A 72 -20.34 18.48 -37.46
N ASN A 73 -21.61 18.77 -37.24
CA ASN A 73 -22.78 18.11 -37.84
C ASN A 73 -23.50 19.15 -38.73
N PRO A 74 -24.36 18.85 -39.73
CA PRO A 74 -24.52 17.66 -40.60
C PRO A 74 -23.83 18.00 -41.98
N PRO A 75 -24.39 17.88 -43.21
CA PRO A 75 -25.46 17.04 -43.78
C PRO A 75 -25.17 16.37 -45.16
N LYS A 76 -26.00 15.37 -45.53
CA LYS A 76 -26.72 15.35 -46.82
C LYS A 76 -27.93 14.44 -46.80
#